data_AF-A0A702D7W6-F1
#
_entry.id   AF-A0A702D7W6-F1
#
_cell.length_a   1.000
_cell.length_b   1.000
_cell.length_c   1.000
_cell.angle_alpha   90.00
_cell.angle_beta   90.00
_cell.angle_gamma   90.00
#
_symmetry.space_group_name_H-M   'P 1'
#
loop_
_entity.id
_entity.type
_entity.pdbx_description
1 polymer ?
#
loop_
_entity_poly.entity_id
_entity_poly.type
_entity_poly.pdbx_seq_one_letter_code
_entity_poly.pdbx_strand_id
1 'polypeptide(L)'
;MAQVINTNSLSLLTQNNLNKSQSALGTAIERLSSGLRINSAKDDAAGQAIANRFTANIKGLTQASRNANDGISIAQTTEGALNEINNNLQRVRELAVQSANSTNSQSDLDSIQAEITQRLNEIDRVSGQTQFNGVKVLAQDNTLTIQVGANDGETIDIDLKQINSQTLGLDTLNVQKKYDVDSTDVTQSLDLKTAGITGATLKTSITGTTTETGSVKDGKVYYDKDSKNYYVEVDFTDTTDKTAHAGFYKADVDADGNVVLAAGATKETKPTNAVEVKKTIDEKPLKASSDVQDALKASGIADAVAEAATVVKMSYTDKNGKTIDGGYGIKVGNDYYAATKEKDGSYSINTTSYTDKDGNTKSALNQLGGADGKTEVVSIDGKTYNASKAEGHNFKAQPDLAEAATTTTENPLQKIDAALAQVDTLRSDLGAVQNRFNSAITNLGNTVNNLTSARSRIEDSDYATEVSNMSRAQILQQAGTSVLAQANQVPQNVLSLLR
;
A
#
# COMPACT_ATOMS: atom_id res chain seq x y z
N MET A 1 28.50 34.91 -93.35
CA MET A 1 28.78 33.84 -92.38
C MET A 1 29.99 33.06 -92.88
N ALA A 2 31.08 33.01 -92.12
CA ALA A 2 32.28 32.27 -92.51
C ALA A 2 31.95 30.76 -92.54
N GLN A 3 32.10 30.13 -93.70
CA GLN A 3 31.83 28.70 -93.91
C GLN A 3 33.07 27.91 -93.49
N VAL A 4 33.15 27.55 -92.20
CA VAL A 4 34.25 26.75 -91.64
C VAL A 4 33.80 25.29 -91.60
N ILE A 5 34.52 24.41 -92.31
CA ILE A 5 34.08 23.02 -92.57
C ILE A 5 34.46 22.05 -91.44
N ASN A 6 35.58 22.28 -90.75
CA ASN A 6 36.07 21.39 -89.69
C ASN A 6 35.34 21.54 -88.34
N THR A 7 34.61 22.62 -88.11
CA THR A 7 33.86 22.84 -86.86
C THR A 7 32.55 23.53 -87.14
N ASN A 8 31.44 22.82 -86.91
CA ASN A 8 30.10 23.34 -87.15
C ASN A 8 29.59 24.08 -85.90
N SER A 9 29.90 25.39 -85.83
CA SER A 9 29.47 26.25 -84.72
C SER A 9 27.94 26.37 -84.60
N LEU A 10 27.19 26.26 -85.71
CA LEU A 10 25.73 26.29 -85.72
C LEU A 10 25.14 25.03 -85.05
N SER A 11 25.74 23.86 -85.32
CA SER A 11 25.37 22.61 -84.66
C SER A 11 25.70 22.63 -83.17
N LEU A 12 26.89 23.11 -82.78
CA LEU A 12 27.29 23.29 -81.37
C LEU A 12 26.34 24.20 -80.58
N LEU A 13 25.95 25.34 -81.16
CA LEU A 13 24.98 26.26 -80.55
C LEU A 13 23.60 25.60 -80.39
N THR A 14 23.14 24.91 -81.44
CA THR A 14 21.84 24.21 -81.44
C THR A 14 21.83 23.07 -80.42
N GLN A 15 22.92 22.32 -80.31
CA GLN A 15 23.08 21.25 -79.33
C GLN A 15 23.14 21.78 -77.89
N ASN A 16 23.76 22.95 -77.66
CA ASN A 16 23.75 23.61 -76.35
C ASN A 16 22.32 24.05 -75.96
N ASN A 17 21.56 24.63 -76.89
CA ASN A 17 20.16 24.99 -76.67
C ASN A 17 19.25 23.76 -76.45
N LEU A 18 19.54 22.64 -77.13
CA LEU A 18 18.84 21.37 -76.94
C LEU A 18 19.13 20.78 -75.55
N ASN A 19 20.40 20.79 -75.10
CA ASN A 19 20.77 20.34 -73.75
C ASN A 19 20.11 21.19 -72.65
N LYS A 20 19.99 22.51 -72.85
CA LYS A 20 19.24 23.40 -71.95
C LYS A 20 17.76 23.03 -71.90
N SER A 21 17.14 22.76 -73.05
CA SER A 21 15.71 22.37 -73.13
C SER A 21 15.47 21.00 -72.49
N GLN A 22 16.40 20.06 -72.65
CA GLN A 22 16.34 18.74 -72.03
C GLN A 22 16.51 18.81 -70.51
N SER A 23 17.38 19.70 -70.01
CA SER A 23 17.52 19.95 -68.57
C SER A 23 16.26 20.58 -67.98
N ALA A 24 15.67 21.57 -68.65
CA ALA A 24 14.41 22.19 -68.23
C ALA A 24 13.23 21.21 -68.24
N LEU A 25 13.15 20.35 -69.25
CA LEU A 25 12.16 19.27 -69.30
C LEU A 25 12.34 18.29 -68.13
N GLY A 26 13.58 17.91 -67.82
CA GLY A 26 13.90 17.04 -66.68
C GLY A 26 13.43 17.62 -65.35
N THR A 27 13.72 18.90 -65.09
CA THR A 27 13.26 19.59 -63.86
C THR A 27 11.74 19.71 -63.79
N ALA A 28 11.06 20.03 -64.91
CA ALA A 28 9.60 20.11 -64.92
C ALA A 28 8.96 18.75 -64.63
N ILE A 29 9.50 17.67 -65.19
CA ILE A 29 9.04 16.29 -64.90
C ILE A 29 9.30 15.94 -63.44
N GLU A 30 10.47 16.27 -62.89
CA GLU A 30 10.82 16.00 -61.49
C GLU A 30 9.84 16.70 -60.53
N ARG A 31 9.53 17.97 -60.77
CA ARG A 31 8.58 18.75 -59.96
C ARG A 31 7.13 18.26 -60.11
N LEU A 32 6.71 17.91 -61.34
CA LEU A 32 5.38 17.32 -61.57
C LEU A 32 5.25 15.95 -60.90
N SER A 33 6.32 15.16 -60.89
CA SER A 33 6.33 13.83 -60.29
C SER A 33 6.39 13.88 -58.76
N SER A 34 7.14 14.82 -58.17
CA SER A 34 7.23 14.95 -56.71
C SER A 34 6.10 15.80 -56.13
N GLY A 35 5.46 16.65 -56.95
CA GLY A 35 4.53 17.68 -56.50
C GLY A 35 5.22 18.89 -55.88
N LEU A 36 6.55 18.85 -55.70
CA LEU A 36 7.32 19.87 -55.00
C LEU A 36 8.16 20.69 -56.00
N ARG A 37 8.10 22.01 -55.90
CA ARG A 37 8.96 22.96 -56.59
C ARG A 37 10.42 22.88 -56.11
N ILE A 38 10.63 22.60 -54.82
CA ILE A 38 11.95 22.47 -54.20
C ILE A 38 12.14 21.01 -53.80
N ASN A 39 12.97 20.27 -54.54
CA ASN A 39 13.28 18.87 -54.24
C ASN A 39 14.64 18.73 -53.54
N SER A 40 15.58 19.62 -53.83
CA SER A 40 16.94 19.58 -53.31
C SER A 40 17.50 20.97 -52.97
N ALA A 41 18.62 21.01 -52.24
CA ALA A 41 19.32 22.25 -51.90
C ALA A 41 19.82 23.03 -53.13
N LYS A 42 19.94 22.34 -54.27
CA LYS A 42 20.33 22.94 -55.54
C LYS A 42 19.22 23.82 -56.12
N ASP A 43 17.95 23.50 -55.83
CA ASP A 43 16.81 24.22 -56.40
C ASP A 43 16.60 25.57 -55.71
N ASP A 44 16.64 25.57 -54.36
CA ASP A 44 16.63 26.77 -53.52
C ASP A 44 17.13 26.41 -52.10
N ALA A 45 18.38 26.75 -51.80
CA ALA A 45 18.99 26.44 -50.51
C ALA A 45 18.29 27.16 -49.33
N ALA A 46 17.81 28.40 -49.54
CA ALA A 46 17.14 29.17 -48.51
C ALA A 46 15.72 28.65 -48.28
N GLY A 47 14.98 28.39 -49.37
CA GLY A 47 13.65 27.80 -49.33
C GLY A 47 13.64 26.43 -48.66
N GLN A 48 14.61 25.56 -49.00
CA GLN A 48 14.75 24.24 -48.37
C GLN A 48 15.09 24.34 -46.87
N ALA A 49 15.97 25.27 -46.46
CA ALA A 49 16.31 25.46 -45.04
C ALA A 49 15.09 25.92 -44.22
N ILE A 50 14.28 26.84 -44.75
CA ILE A 50 13.05 27.29 -44.11
C ILE A 50 12.03 26.16 -44.04
N ALA A 51 11.84 25.41 -45.12
CA ALA A 51 10.90 24.31 -45.15
C ALA A 51 11.29 23.14 -44.22
N ASN A 52 12.59 22.88 -44.07
CA ASN A 52 13.11 21.95 -43.05
C ASN A 52 12.74 22.40 -41.63
N ARG A 53 12.90 23.70 -41.31
CA ARG A 53 12.48 24.25 -40.01
C ARG A 53 10.97 24.14 -39.79
N PHE A 54 10.16 24.45 -40.81
CA PHE A 54 8.72 24.26 -40.72
C PHE A 54 8.34 22.80 -40.53
N THR A 55 8.99 21.87 -41.22
CA THR A 55 8.76 20.44 -41.04
C THR A 55 9.13 19.97 -39.63
N ALA A 56 10.25 20.44 -39.07
CA ALA A 56 10.63 20.15 -37.70
C ALA A 56 9.57 20.67 -36.71
N ASN A 57 9.14 21.92 -36.85
CA ASN A 57 8.10 22.50 -36.00
C ASN A 57 6.75 21.78 -36.16
N ILE A 58 6.30 21.47 -37.39
CA ILE A 58 5.05 20.76 -37.62
C ILE A 58 5.08 19.39 -36.93
N LYS A 59 6.17 18.63 -37.09
CA LYS A 59 6.34 17.33 -36.42
C LYS A 59 6.39 17.48 -34.90
N GLY A 60 7.13 18.46 -34.40
CA GLY A 60 7.25 18.77 -32.98
C GLY A 60 5.89 19.14 -32.36
N LEU A 61 5.17 20.09 -32.94
CA LEU A 61 3.84 20.52 -32.49
C LEU A 61 2.79 19.40 -32.60
N THR A 62 2.87 18.55 -33.63
CA THR A 62 1.99 17.38 -33.75
C THR A 62 2.26 16.35 -32.65
N GLN A 63 3.53 16.12 -32.30
CA GLN A 63 3.88 15.27 -31.17
C GLN A 63 3.44 15.90 -29.84
N ALA A 64 3.68 17.20 -29.67
CA ALA A 64 3.24 17.95 -28.50
C ALA A 64 1.71 17.88 -28.28
N SER A 65 0.93 17.93 -29.36
CA SER A 65 -0.52 17.73 -29.29
C SER A 65 -0.89 16.33 -28.79
N ARG A 66 -0.16 15.27 -29.21
CA ARG A 66 -0.35 13.92 -28.67
C ARG A 66 0.00 13.85 -27.18
N ASN A 67 1.13 14.42 -26.77
CA ASN A 67 1.52 14.49 -25.36
C ASN A 67 0.48 15.23 -24.51
N ALA A 68 -0.12 16.31 -25.03
CA ALA A 68 -1.18 17.03 -24.34
C ALA A 68 -2.46 16.17 -24.15
N ASN A 69 -2.77 15.28 -25.10
CA ASN A 69 -3.86 14.30 -24.93
C ASN A 69 -3.54 13.24 -23.87
N ASP A 70 -2.27 12.84 -23.74
CA ASP A 70 -1.85 11.97 -22.63
C ASP A 70 -2.02 12.70 -21.29
N GLY A 71 -1.69 14.00 -21.24
CA GLY A 71 -1.94 14.88 -20.08
C GLY A 71 -3.42 14.97 -19.68
N ILE A 72 -4.34 15.01 -20.65
CA ILE A 72 -5.78 14.92 -20.38
C ILE A 72 -6.16 13.53 -19.87
N SER A 73 -5.62 12.46 -20.47
CA SER A 73 -5.95 11.08 -20.13
C SER A 73 -5.54 10.72 -18.70
N ILE A 74 -4.37 11.18 -18.26
CA ILE A 74 -3.92 10.98 -16.87
C ILE A 74 -4.76 11.81 -15.88
N ALA A 75 -5.13 13.04 -16.22
CA ALA A 75 -6.01 13.85 -15.39
C ALA A 75 -7.39 13.20 -15.25
N GLN A 76 -7.95 12.64 -16.33
CA GLN A 76 -9.23 11.92 -16.30
C GLN A 76 -9.15 10.61 -15.50
N THR A 77 -8.05 9.87 -15.63
CA THR A 77 -7.82 8.65 -14.84
C THR A 77 -7.77 8.97 -13.35
N THR A 78 -7.10 10.07 -12.99
CA THR A 78 -6.99 10.55 -11.61
C THR A 78 -8.34 11.06 -11.09
N GLU A 79 -9.07 11.86 -11.87
CA GLU A 79 -10.43 12.33 -11.57
C GLU A 79 -11.40 11.17 -11.31
N GLY A 80 -11.36 10.13 -12.14
CA GLY A 80 -12.20 8.95 -11.97
C GLY A 80 -11.94 8.25 -10.64
N ALA A 81 -10.67 8.07 -10.26
CA ALA A 81 -10.31 7.52 -8.96
C ALA A 81 -10.71 8.43 -7.79
N LEU A 82 -10.54 9.75 -7.93
CA LEU A 82 -10.96 10.71 -6.91
C LEU A 82 -12.49 10.74 -6.74
N ASN A 83 -13.26 10.48 -7.79
CA ASN A 83 -14.71 10.34 -7.70
C ASN A 83 -15.11 9.11 -6.88
N GLU A 84 -14.45 7.97 -7.07
CA GLU A 84 -14.66 6.78 -6.23
C GLU A 84 -14.26 7.03 -4.77
N ILE A 85 -13.17 7.76 -4.52
CA ILE A 85 -12.79 8.17 -3.17
C ILE A 85 -13.86 9.09 -2.56
N ASN A 86 -14.38 10.06 -3.31
CA ASN A 86 -15.44 10.95 -2.86
C ASN A 86 -16.71 10.17 -2.48
N ASN A 87 -17.14 9.20 -3.30
CA ASN A 87 -18.28 8.34 -3.00
C ASN A 87 -18.09 7.56 -1.69
N ASN A 88 -16.90 7.01 -1.45
CA ASN A 88 -16.59 6.31 -0.20
C ASN A 88 -16.59 7.29 0.99
N LEU A 89 -16.03 8.49 0.85
CA LEU A 89 -16.06 9.52 1.90
C LEU A 89 -17.47 9.99 2.24
N GLN A 90 -18.36 10.14 1.25
CA GLN A 90 -19.76 10.48 1.50
C GLN A 90 -20.47 9.38 2.30
N ARG A 91 -20.21 8.10 2.00
CA ARG A 91 -20.73 6.98 2.79
C ARG A 91 -20.16 6.98 4.22
N VAL A 92 -18.86 7.22 4.39
CA VAL A 92 -18.23 7.36 5.71
C VAL A 92 -18.86 8.51 6.50
N ARG A 93 -19.17 9.63 5.83
CA ARG A 93 -19.87 10.77 6.42
C ARG A 93 -21.27 10.41 6.90
N GLU A 94 -22.05 9.70 6.09
CA GLU A 94 -23.39 9.20 6.46
C GLU A 94 -23.31 8.28 7.69
N LEU A 95 -22.35 7.36 7.70
CA LEU A 95 -22.10 6.45 8.83
C LEU A 95 -21.69 7.21 10.10
N ALA A 96 -20.91 8.28 9.98
CA ALA A 96 -20.56 9.14 11.10
C ALA A 96 -21.76 9.93 11.65
N VAL A 97 -22.70 10.36 10.79
CA VAL A 97 -23.98 10.93 11.23
C VAL A 97 -24.83 9.88 11.93
N GLN A 98 -24.90 8.66 11.37
CA GLN A 98 -25.66 7.55 11.96
C GLN A 98 -25.12 7.16 13.35
N SER A 99 -23.80 7.11 13.51
CA SER A 99 -23.13 6.72 14.77
C SER A 99 -23.32 7.74 15.90
N ALA A 100 -23.54 9.02 15.56
CA ALA A 100 -23.73 10.10 16.53
C ALA A 100 -25.03 9.98 17.37
N ASN A 101 -25.93 9.06 17.02
CA ASN A 101 -27.15 8.82 17.79
C ASN A 101 -26.88 8.04 19.09
N SER A 102 -27.28 8.60 20.23
CA SER A 102 -27.09 7.97 21.55
C SER A 102 -27.91 6.70 21.78
N THR A 103 -28.90 6.45 20.93
CA THR A 103 -29.73 5.24 20.92
C THR A 103 -28.99 4.01 20.43
N ASN A 104 -27.87 4.18 19.70
CA ASN A 104 -27.06 3.07 19.22
C ASN A 104 -26.47 2.27 20.40
N SER A 105 -26.49 0.95 20.28
CA SER A 105 -25.72 0.05 21.13
C SER A 105 -24.26 0.02 20.69
N GLN A 106 -23.34 -0.43 21.54
CA GLN A 106 -21.95 -0.62 21.15
C GLN A 106 -21.79 -1.63 20.01
N SER A 107 -22.63 -2.67 19.95
CA SER A 107 -22.64 -3.60 18.81
C SER A 107 -23.05 -2.94 17.48
N ASP A 108 -23.94 -1.94 17.54
CA ASP A 108 -24.28 -1.15 16.34
C ASP A 108 -23.09 -0.30 15.91
N LEU A 109 -22.41 0.34 16.88
CA LEU A 109 -21.20 1.14 16.61
C LEU A 109 -20.05 0.28 16.07
N ASP A 110 -19.89 -0.96 16.55
CA ASP A 110 -18.92 -1.91 16.02
C ASP A 110 -19.21 -2.26 14.56
N SER A 111 -20.49 -2.46 14.21
CA SER A 111 -20.92 -2.74 12.84
C SER A 111 -20.71 -1.54 11.91
N ILE A 112 -21.02 -0.33 12.38
CA ILE A 112 -20.76 0.92 11.66
C ILE A 112 -19.26 1.11 11.45
N GLN A 113 -18.44 0.86 12.49
CA GLN A 113 -16.99 0.98 12.39
C GLN A 113 -16.39 -0.03 11.40
N ALA A 114 -16.92 -1.25 11.35
CA ALA A 114 -16.50 -2.24 10.36
C ALA A 114 -16.73 -1.74 8.93
N GLU A 115 -17.89 -1.13 8.64
CA GLU A 115 -18.15 -0.53 7.34
C GLU A 115 -17.24 0.67 7.08
N ILE A 116 -17.06 1.59 8.04
CA ILE A 116 -16.12 2.73 7.91
C ILE A 116 -14.72 2.23 7.56
N THR A 117 -14.23 1.21 8.27
CA THR A 117 -12.89 0.64 8.05
C THR A 117 -12.76 0.03 6.66
N GLN A 118 -13.79 -0.65 6.16
CA GLN A 118 -13.80 -1.18 4.78
C GLN A 118 -13.75 -0.06 3.74
N ARG A 119 -14.47 1.05 3.96
CA ARG A 119 -14.45 2.22 3.07
C ARG A 119 -13.08 2.91 3.06
N LEU A 120 -12.44 3.04 4.21
CA LEU A 120 -11.09 3.61 4.31
C LEU A 120 -10.05 2.69 3.64
N ASN A 121 -10.14 1.37 3.84
CA ASN A 121 -9.28 0.41 3.15
C ASN A 121 -9.48 0.46 1.62
N GLU A 122 -10.71 0.68 1.16
CA GLU A 122 -10.99 0.83 -0.27
C GLU A 122 -10.39 2.13 -0.84
N ILE A 123 -10.44 3.23 -0.10
CA ILE A 123 -9.74 4.48 -0.45
C ILE A 123 -8.23 4.22 -0.60
N ASP A 124 -7.62 3.53 0.36
CA ASP A 124 -6.20 3.19 0.34
C ASP A 124 -5.84 2.28 -0.85
N ARG A 125 -6.71 1.30 -1.16
CA ARG A 125 -6.54 0.42 -2.32
C ARG A 125 -6.63 1.17 -3.64
N VAL A 126 -7.64 2.03 -3.81
CA VAL A 126 -7.80 2.84 -5.04
C VAL A 126 -6.59 3.76 -5.21
N SER A 127 -6.15 4.42 -4.14
CA SER A 127 -4.97 5.27 -4.12
C SER A 127 -3.69 4.55 -4.53
N GLY A 128 -3.37 3.42 -3.89
CA GLY A 128 -2.13 2.69 -4.12
C GLY A 128 -2.09 1.92 -5.45
N GLN A 129 -3.26 1.63 -6.06
CA GLN A 129 -3.32 0.79 -7.25
C GLN A 129 -3.59 1.54 -8.55
N THR A 130 -4.29 2.69 -8.51
CA THR A 130 -4.64 3.44 -9.72
C THR A 130 -3.39 3.90 -10.46
N GLN A 131 -3.32 3.59 -11.76
CA GLN A 131 -2.16 3.91 -12.58
C GLN A 131 -2.53 4.29 -14.01
N PHE A 132 -1.74 5.17 -14.60
CA PHE A 132 -1.74 5.47 -16.02
C PHE A 132 -0.33 5.23 -16.57
N ASN A 133 -0.18 4.29 -17.51
CA ASN A 133 1.11 3.93 -18.09
C ASN A 133 2.21 3.65 -17.05
N GLY A 134 1.87 2.96 -15.96
CA GLY A 134 2.77 2.62 -14.85
C GLY A 134 2.94 3.72 -13.79
N VAL A 135 2.49 4.96 -14.04
CA VAL A 135 2.56 6.04 -13.05
C VAL A 135 1.42 5.90 -12.06
N LYS A 136 1.74 5.77 -10.77
CA LYS A 136 0.78 5.71 -9.66
C LYS A 136 0.28 7.12 -9.34
N VAL A 137 -0.94 7.43 -9.79
CA VAL A 137 -1.43 8.82 -9.86
C VAL A 137 -1.81 9.44 -8.51
N LEU A 138 -2.06 8.62 -7.48
CA LEU A 138 -2.49 9.07 -6.14
C LEU A 138 -1.63 8.52 -5.00
N ALA A 139 -0.59 7.75 -5.31
CA ALA A 139 0.20 7.05 -4.28
C ALA A 139 1.29 7.92 -3.64
N GLN A 140 1.73 8.97 -4.33
CA GLN A 140 2.80 9.87 -3.90
C GLN A 140 2.60 11.27 -4.47
N ASP A 141 3.14 12.27 -3.77
CA ASP A 141 3.27 13.61 -4.32
C ASP A 141 4.28 13.59 -5.48
N ASN A 142 3.86 14.06 -6.65
CA ASN A 142 4.71 14.11 -7.84
C ASN A 142 4.21 15.18 -8.82
N THR A 143 5.12 15.93 -9.41
CA THR A 143 4.80 16.89 -10.49
C THR A 143 5.19 16.26 -11.82
N LEU A 144 4.19 16.02 -12.67
CA LEU A 144 4.40 15.51 -14.02
C LEU A 144 4.46 16.65 -15.02
N THR A 145 5.64 16.86 -15.61
CA THR A 145 5.87 17.90 -16.62
C THR A 145 5.59 17.34 -18.02
N ILE A 146 4.56 17.86 -18.69
CA ILE A 146 4.19 17.42 -20.04
C ILE A 146 4.66 18.45 -21.06
N GLN A 147 5.53 18.01 -21.99
CA GLN A 147 5.99 18.84 -23.10
C GLN A 147 4.85 19.05 -24.11
N VAL A 148 4.34 20.29 -24.18
CA VAL A 148 3.21 20.71 -25.02
C VAL A 148 3.61 21.72 -26.10
N GLY A 149 4.91 21.86 -26.35
CA GLY A 149 5.42 22.68 -27.44
C GLY A 149 6.60 22.04 -28.17
N ALA A 150 7.11 22.74 -29.18
CA ALA A 150 8.20 22.25 -30.02
C ALA A 150 9.60 22.60 -29.47
N ASN A 151 9.68 23.55 -28.53
CA ASN A 151 10.92 24.01 -27.93
C ASN A 151 11.02 23.56 -26.46
N ASP A 152 12.25 23.37 -25.97
CA ASP A 152 12.50 22.96 -24.60
C ASP A 152 11.89 23.95 -23.58
N GLY A 153 11.24 23.42 -22.55
CA GLY A 153 10.61 24.21 -21.48
C GLY A 153 9.17 24.67 -21.77
N GLU A 154 8.61 24.37 -22.95
CA GLU A 154 7.19 24.59 -23.26
C GLU A 154 6.32 23.48 -22.62
N THR A 155 6.22 23.49 -21.29
CA THR A 155 5.54 22.44 -20.52
C THR A 155 4.26 22.91 -19.82
N ILE A 156 3.37 21.95 -19.54
CA ILE A 156 2.30 22.08 -18.57
C ILE A 156 2.51 21.01 -17.51
N ASP A 157 2.48 21.45 -16.26
CA ASP A 157 2.70 20.58 -15.11
C ASP A 157 1.36 20.09 -14.55
N ILE A 158 1.34 18.84 -14.12
CA ILE A 158 0.24 18.20 -13.40
C ILE A 158 0.74 17.87 -12.01
N ASP A 159 0.21 18.54 -10.99
CA ASP A 159 0.56 18.29 -9.60
C ASP A 159 -0.30 17.17 -9.03
N LEU A 160 0.30 15.98 -8.96
CA LEU A 160 -0.31 14.82 -8.30
C LEU A 160 0.00 14.86 -6.80
N LYS A 161 -0.97 14.43 -6.01
CA LYS A 161 -0.90 14.39 -4.55
C LYS A 161 -1.18 12.99 -4.04
N GLN A 162 -0.52 12.62 -2.95
CA GLN A 162 -0.85 11.43 -2.20
C GLN A 162 -2.21 11.59 -1.52
N ILE A 163 -3.19 10.76 -1.90
CA ILE A 163 -4.52 10.75 -1.30
C ILE A 163 -4.78 9.37 -0.73
N ASN A 164 -4.64 9.19 0.57
CA ASN A 164 -4.96 7.95 1.29
C ASN A 164 -5.56 8.30 2.66
N SER A 165 -5.98 7.30 3.44
CA SER A 165 -6.58 7.51 4.76
C SER A 165 -5.67 8.33 5.70
N GLN A 166 -4.34 8.17 5.59
CA GLN A 166 -3.37 8.94 6.36
C GLN A 166 -3.32 10.41 5.96
N THR A 167 -3.15 10.73 4.68
CA THR A 167 -3.03 12.11 4.19
C THR A 167 -4.34 12.87 4.33
N LEU A 168 -5.47 12.16 4.27
CA LEU A 168 -6.81 12.68 4.57
C LEU A 168 -7.08 12.83 6.08
N GLY A 169 -6.21 12.32 6.96
CA GLY A 169 -6.35 12.40 8.42
C GLY A 169 -7.50 11.57 9.01
N LEU A 170 -7.82 10.45 8.36
CA LEU A 170 -8.92 9.53 8.71
C LEU A 170 -8.44 8.13 9.09
N ASP A 171 -7.15 7.88 9.10
CA ASP A 171 -6.48 6.63 9.45
C ASP A 171 -6.88 6.05 10.81
N THR A 172 -7.11 6.94 11.79
CA THR A 172 -7.56 6.59 13.15
C THR A 172 -9.03 6.94 13.40
N LEU A 173 -9.83 7.15 12.34
CA LEU A 173 -11.25 7.47 12.50
C LEU A 173 -11.99 6.33 13.20
N ASN A 174 -12.53 6.62 14.38
CA ASN A 174 -13.19 5.63 15.22
C ASN A 174 -14.49 6.18 15.83
N VAL A 175 -15.58 5.42 15.69
CA VAL A 175 -16.90 5.72 16.28
C VAL A 175 -17.31 4.73 17.37
N GLN A 176 -16.47 3.75 17.67
CA GLN A 176 -16.72 2.77 18.72
C GLN A 176 -16.61 3.43 20.10
N LYS A 177 -17.17 2.74 21.10
CA LYS A 177 -17.05 3.11 22.50
C LYS A 177 -16.51 1.90 23.27
N LYS A 178 -15.69 2.18 24.28
CA LYS A 178 -15.10 1.16 25.14
C LYS A 178 -16.17 0.32 25.84
N TYR A 179 -16.01 -0.99 25.80
CA TYR A 179 -16.74 -1.93 26.65
C TYR A 179 -16.09 -2.00 28.03
N ASP A 180 -16.88 -2.34 29.04
CA ASP A 180 -16.30 -2.78 30.32
C ASP A 180 -15.74 -4.19 30.14
N VAL A 181 -14.44 -4.35 30.33
CA VAL A 181 -13.71 -5.60 30.06
C VAL A 181 -13.54 -6.34 31.37
N ASP A 182 -14.13 -7.54 31.45
CA ASP A 182 -14.00 -8.43 32.59
C ASP A 182 -13.56 -9.83 32.14
N SER A 183 -13.06 -10.62 33.08
CA SER A 183 -12.45 -11.92 32.81
C SER A 183 -12.75 -12.91 33.93
N THR A 184 -13.11 -14.14 33.57
CA THR A 184 -13.25 -15.25 34.53
C THR A 184 -12.10 -16.23 34.36
N ASP A 185 -11.48 -16.65 35.46
CA ASP A 185 -10.40 -17.63 35.40
C ASP A 185 -10.91 -18.96 34.81
N VAL A 186 -10.16 -19.49 33.84
CA VAL A 186 -10.34 -20.89 33.45
C VAL A 186 -9.70 -21.72 34.55
N THR A 187 -10.45 -22.66 35.11
CA THR A 187 -10.01 -23.42 36.27
C THR A 187 -9.56 -24.83 35.89
N GLN A 188 -8.69 -25.41 36.72
CA GLN A 188 -8.23 -26.79 36.59
C GLN A 188 -8.15 -27.48 37.96
N SER A 189 -8.32 -28.80 37.96
CA SER A 189 -7.90 -29.63 39.10
C SER A 189 -6.42 -29.99 38.96
N LEU A 190 -5.63 -29.71 40.01
CA LEU A 190 -4.21 -30.03 40.07
C LEU A 190 -3.98 -31.29 40.90
N ASP A 191 -2.97 -32.08 40.56
CA ASP A 191 -2.49 -33.14 41.44
C ASP A 191 -1.85 -32.52 42.69
N LEU A 192 -2.19 -33.05 43.86
CA LEU A 192 -1.68 -32.58 45.13
C LEU A 192 -0.26 -33.10 45.35
N LYS A 193 0.68 -32.17 45.54
CA LYS A 193 2.10 -32.47 45.72
C LYS A 193 2.49 -32.26 47.18
N THR A 194 2.82 -33.34 47.87
CA THR A 194 3.27 -33.30 49.28
C THR A 194 4.79 -33.20 49.42
N ALA A 195 5.54 -33.27 48.30
CA ALA A 195 6.99 -33.22 48.29
C ALA A 195 7.60 -31.90 48.81
N GLY A 196 6.83 -30.80 48.81
CA GLY A 196 7.24 -29.53 49.41
C GLY A 196 7.28 -29.53 50.94
N ILE A 197 6.64 -30.51 51.58
CA ILE A 197 6.68 -30.71 53.03
C ILE A 197 7.85 -31.65 53.34
N THR A 198 8.99 -31.03 53.59
CA THR A 198 10.27 -31.66 53.94
C THR A 198 10.57 -31.42 55.41
N GLY A 199 11.59 -32.09 55.96
CA GLY A 199 12.02 -31.84 57.34
C GLY A 199 12.37 -30.37 57.62
N ALA A 200 12.95 -29.67 56.66
CA ALA A 200 13.27 -28.24 56.78
C ALA A 200 12.02 -27.35 56.83
N THR A 201 11.01 -27.62 55.99
CA THR A 201 9.75 -26.86 56.01
C THR A 201 8.91 -27.21 57.25
N LEU A 202 8.93 -28.46 57.70
CA LEU A 202 8.27 -28.85 58.96
C LEU A 202 8.90 -28.20 60.18
N LYS A 203 10.24 -28.09 60.23
CA LYS A 203 10.94 -27.42 61.32
C LYS A 203 10.60 -25.93 61.43
N THR A 204 10.32 -25.29 60.30
CA THR A 204 9.91 -23.87 60.26
C THR A 204 8.41 -23.71 60.48
N SER A 205 7.58 -24.65 60.02
CA SER A 205 6.12 -24.58 60.15
C SER A 205 5.59 -25.07 61.50
N ILE A 206 6.22 -26.04 62.16
CA ILE A 206 5.75 -26.61 63.44
C ILE A 206 6.68 -26.15 64.57
N THR A 207 6.12 -25.39 65.51
CA THR A 207 6.88 -24.82 66.65
C THR A 207 7.35 -25.92 67.60
N GLY A 208 8.64 -25.93 67.94
CA GLY A 208 9.23 -26.88 68.89
C GLY A 208 9.91 -28.10 68.24
N THR A 209 9.81 -28.25 66.92
CA THR A 209 10.54 -29.26 66.16
C THR A 209 12.04 -28.98 66.20
N THR A 210 12.87 -29.99 66.47
CA THR A 210 14.31 -29.80 66.67
C THR A 210 15.15 -30.29 65.50
N THR A 211 14.66 -31.26 64.73
CA THR A 211 15.37 -31.92 63.63
C THR A 211 14.67 -31.71 62.28
N GLU A 212 15.40 -31.95 61.18
CA GLU A 212 14.87 -31.86 59.81
C GLU A 212 14.56 -33.26 59.25
N THR A 213 13.87 -34.09 60.03
CA THR A 213 13.66 -35.51 59.71
C THR A 213 12.21 -35.92 59.44
N GLY A 214 11.29 -34.95 59.35
CA GLY A 214 9.88 -35.19 59.10
C GLY A 214 9.48 -35.22 57.63
N SER A 215 8.37 -35.87 57.33
CA SER A 215 7.70 -35.82 56.02
C SER A 215 6.20 -36.15 56.14
N VAL A 216 5.45 -35.95 55.06
CA VAL A 216 4.05 -36.40 54.99
C VAL A 216 4.00 -37.92 54.91
N LYS A 217 3.32 -38.53 55.87
CA LYS A 217 3.13 -39.97 55.96
C LYS A 217 2.34 -40.49 54.75
N ASP A 218 2.90 -41.50 54.10
CA ASP A 218 2.37 -42.12 52.87
C ASP A 218 2.11 -41.14 51.70
N GLY A 219 2.58 -39.89 51.81
CA GLY A 219 2.30 -38.82 50.84
C GLY A 219 0.83 -38.44 50.69
N LYS A 220 -0.03 -38.85 51.64
CA LYS A 220 -1.50 -38.71 51.52
C LYS A 220 -2.00 -37.35 51.99
N VAL A 221 -3.01 -36.86 51.29
CA VAL A 221 -3.75 -35.65 51.65
C VAL A 221 -5.20 -36.01 51.89
N TYR A 222 -5.80 -35.41 52.91
CA TYR A 222 -7.19 -35.60 53.26
C TYR A 222 -7.93 -34.28 53.11
N TYR A 223 -9.16 -34.31 52.61
CA TYR A 223 -10.02 -33.14 52.50
C TYR A 223 -11.28 -33.36 53.31
N ASP A 224 -11.63 -32.38 54.14
CA ASP A 224 -12.87 -32.35 54.88
C ASP A 224 -13.89 -31.44 54.20
N LYS A 225 -15.03 -32.00 53.80
CA LYS A 225 -16.06 -31.28 53.04
C LYS A 225 -16.78 -30.23 53.86
N ASP A 226 -16.87 -30.42 55.18
CA ASP A 226 -17.62 -29.53 56.06
C ASP A 226 -16.81 -28.28 56.39
N SER A 227 -15.53 -28.45 56.72
CA SER A 227 -14.63 -27.33 57.04
C SER A 227 -13.92 -26.73 55.82
N LYS A 228 -13.99 -27.39 54.66
CA LYS A 228 -13.30 -27.03 53.41
C LYS A 228 -11.79 -26.86 53.56
N ASN A 229 -11.17 -27.70 54.38
CA ASN A 229 -9.73 -27.65 54.65
C ASN A 229 -9.05 -28.94 54.20
N TYR A 230 -7.79 -28.80 53.79
CA TYR A 230 -6.90 -29.93 53.55
C TYR A 230 -6.16 -30.29 54.84
N TYR A 231 -5.82 -31.57 54.98
CA TYR A 231 -5.11 -32.12 56.12
C TYR A 231 -4.06 -33.11 55.63
N VAL A 232 -2.92 -33.14 56.30
CA VAL A 232 -1.86 -34.12 56.07
C VAL A 232 -1.46 -34.75 57.40
N GLU A 233 -1.14 -36.04 57.37
CA GLU A 233 -0.50 -36.70 58.51
C GLU A 233 1.01 -36.56 58.34
N VAL A 234 1.68 -35.97 59.32
CA VAL A 234 3.14 -35.82 59.34
C VAL A 234 3.73 -36.86 60.28
N ASP A 235 4.82 -37.50 59.84
CA ASP A 235 5.62 -38.40 60.66
C ASP A 235 7.09 -37.94 60.70
N PHE A 236 7.80 -38.29 61.77
CA PHE A 236 9.21 -37.96 61.98
C PHE A 236 10.03 -39.25 62.21
N THR A 237 11.28 -39.27 61.75
CA THR A 237 12.18 -40.38 62.02
C THR A 237 12.93 -40.21 63.36
N ASP A 238 13.18 -38.97 63.79
CA ASP A 238 13.69 -38.68 65.14
C ASP A 238 12.65 -39.03 66.22
N THR A 239 13.07 -39.73 67.28
CA THR A 239 12.15 -40.26 68.31
C THR A 239 11.55 -39.15 69.18
N THR A 240 12.26 -38.04 69.38
CA THR A 240 11.81 -36.90 70.19
C THR A 240 10.73 -36.14 69.43
N ASP A 241 11.02 -35.79 68.17
CA ASP A 241 10.07 -35.07 67.33
C ASP A 241 8.87 -35.95 66.95
N LYS A 242 9.06 -37.27 66.75
CA LYS A 242 7.96 -38.22 66.49
C LYS A 242 6.96 -38.27 67.64
N THR A 243 7.45 -38.31 68.88
CA THR A 243 6.57 -38.41 70.06
C THR A 243 5.78 -37.11 70.27
N ALA A 244 6.43 -35.96 70.09
CA ALA A 244 5.83 -34.66 70.34
C ALA A 244 4.94 -34.15 69.17
N HIS A 245 5.38 -34.37 67.92
CA HIS A 245 4.86 -33.65 66.76
C HIS A 245 4.28 -34.55 65.66
N ALA A 246 4.41 -35.88 65.68
CA ALA A 246 3.75 -36.72 64.66
C ALA A 246 2.22 -36.67 64.81
N GLY A 247 1.48 -36.46 63.73
CA GLY A 247 0.01 -36.33 63.77
C GLY A 247 -0.57 -35.59 62.56
N PHE A 248 -1.86 -35.28 62.64
CA PHE A 248 -2.55 -34.55 61.57
C PHE A 248 -2.34 -33.05 61.74
N TYR A 249 -2.14 -32.36 60.63
CA TYR A 249 -2.03 -30.91 60.55
C TYR A 249 -2.95 -30.39 59.45
N LYS A 250 -3.57 -29.24 59.69
CA LYS A 250 -4.22 -28.48 58.63
C LYS A 250 -3.16 -28.02 57.63
N ALA A 251 -3.46 -28.19 56.35
CA ALA A 251 -2.62 -27.79 55.25
C ALA A 251 -3.39 -26.87 54.29
N ASP A 252 -2.64 -26.00 53.62
CA ASP A 252 -3.12 -25.20 52.51
C ASP A 252 -2.55 -25.75 51.20
N VAL A 253 -3.17 -25.41 50.09
CA VAL A 253 -2.70 -25.78 48.75
C VAL A 253 -2.47 -24.52 47.93
N ASP A 254 -1.23 -24.33 47.49
CA ASP A 254 -0.83 -23.19 46.68
C ASP A 254 -1.38 -23.26 45.24
N ALA A 255 -1.02 -22.29 44.41
CA ALA A 255 -1.47 -22.19 43.03
C ALA A 255 -0.90 -23.29 42.11
N ASP A 256 0.13 -24.01 42.54
CA ASP A 256 0.85 -25.06 41.79
C ASP A 256 0.47 -26.48 42.23
N GLY A 257 -0.49 -26.58 43.17
CA GLY A 257 -0.93 -27.83 43.77
C GLY A 257 0.00 -28.35 44.87
N ASN A 258 0.99 -27.56 45.30
CA ASN A 258 1.83 -27.95 46.42
C ASN A 258 1.06 -27.77 47.73
N VAL A 259 1.11 -28.82 48.55
CA VAL A 259 0.55 -28.82 49.88
C VAL A 259 1.57 -28.19 50.81
N VAL A 260 1.15 -27.20 51.60
CA VAL A 260 2.01 -26.43 52.50
C VAL A 260 1.40 -26.34 53.89
N LEU A 261 2.24 -26.21 54.92
CA LEU A 261 1.79 -25.92 56.28
C LEU A 261 2.10 -24.48 56.63
N ALA A 262 1.11 -23.78 57.17
CA ALA A 262 1.30 -22.44 57.72
C ALA A 262 2.34 -22.42 58.85
N ALA A 263 3.01 -21.29 59.03
CA ALA A 263 3.92 -21.09 60.15
C ALA A 263 3.15 -21.15 61.49
N GLY A 264 3.66 -21.93 62.45
CA GLY A 264 2.98 -22.19 63.71
C GLY A 264 1.87 -23.23 63.62
N ALA A 265 1.88 -24.11 62.63
CA ALA A 265 0.91 -25.19 62.49
C ALA A 265 0.87 -26.06 63.75
N THR A 266 -0.34 -26.25 64.28
CA THR A 266 -0.60 -27.06 65.48
C THR A 266 -1.14 -28.43 65.10
N LYS A 267 -0.73 -29.45 65.86
CA LYS A 267 -1.24 -30.80 65.72
C LYS A 267 -2.74 -30.85 66.06
N GLU A 268 -3.51 -31.47 65.17
CA GLU A 268 -4.95 -31.69 65.30
C GLU A 268 -5.32 -33.18 65.26
N THR A 269 -6.55 -33.48 65.65
CA THR A 269 -7.16 -34.80 65.41
C THR A 269 -7.68 -34.88 63.98
N LYS A 270 -7.54 -36.03 63.32
CA LYS A 270 -8.13 -36.24 61.99
C LYS A 270 -9.64 -35.97 62.04
N PRO A 271 -10.19 -35.07 61.19
CA PRO A 271 -11.62 -34.86 61.13
C PRO A 271 -12.36 -36.14 60.69
N THR A 272 -13.51 -36.43 61.31
CA THR A 272 -14.30 -37.66 61.08
C THR A 272 -14.70 -37.83 59.61
N ASN A 273 -14.98 -36.72 58.92
CA ASN A 273 -15.45 -36.70 57.54
C ASN A 273 -14.32 -36.49 56.50
N ALA A 274 -13.06 -36.41 56.94
CA ALA A 274 -11.93 -36.19 56.04
C ALA A 274 -11.61 -37.43 55.19
N VAL A 275 -11.72 -37.28 53.86
CA VAL A 275 -11.48 -38.34 52.88
C VAL A 275 -10.16 -38.12 52.13
N GLU A 276 -9.47 -39.20 51.77
CA GLU A 276 -8.23 -39.11 50.99
C GLU A 276 -8.53 -38.50 49.61
N VAL A 277 -7.76 -37.47 49.24
CA VAL A 277 -7.84 -36.80 47.94
C VAL A 277 -6.46 -36.77 47.29
N LYS A 278 -6.45 -36.90 45.96
CA LYS A 278 -5.21 -36.83 45.16
C LYS A 278 -5.13 -35.58 44.30
N LYS A 279 -6.25 -34.90 44.13
CA LYS A 279 -6.38 -33.67 43.36
C LYS A 279 -7.01 -32.58 44.20
N THR A 280 -6.76 -31.33 43.84
CA THR A 280 -7.45 -30.18 44.42
C THR A 280 -8.96 -30.34 44.23
N ILE A 281 -9.72 -30.07 45.29
CA ILE A 281 -11.18 -30.06 45.27
C ILE A 281 -11.69 -28.66 44.88
N ASP A 282 -10.99 -27.62 45.33
CA ASP A 282 -11.18 -26.26 44.83
C ASP A 282 -10.36 -26.14 43.55
N GLU A 283 -11.04 -25.97 42.42
CA GLU A 283 -10.36 -25.77 41.15
C GLU A 283 -9.53 -24.48 41.20
N LYS A 284 -8.28 -24.56 40.75
CA LYS A 284 -7.34 -23.43 40.75
C LYS A 284 -7.29 -22.79 39.37
N PRO A 285 -6.96 -21.48 39.26
CA PRO A 285 -6.72 -20.86 37.96
C PRO A 285 -5.68 -21.64 37.15
N LEU A 286 -6.01 -21.89 35.89
CA LEU A 286 -5.13 -22.56 34.93
C LEU A 286 -3.98 -21.62 34.59
N LYS A 287 -2.76 -22.01 34.96
CA LYS A 287 -1.55 -21.27 34.56
C LYS A 287 -1.32 -21.42 33.06
N ALA A 288 -0.75 -20.38 32.45
CA ALA A 288 -0.26 -20.45 31.09
C ALA A 288 0.82 -21.54 30.94
N SER A 289 0.88 -22.21 29.79
CA SER A 289 1.91 -23.23 29.51
C SER A 289 3.31 -22.63 29.47
N SER A 290 4.35 -23.47 29.60
CA SER A 290 5.75 -23.03 29.49
C SER A 290 6.02 -22.28 28.18
N ASP A 291 5.48 -22.79 27.07
CA ASP A 291 5.67 -22.19 25.74
C ASP A 291 5.07 -20.78 25.67
N VAL A 292 3.92 -20.58 26.31
CA VAL A 292 3.28 -19.27 26.42
C VAL A 292 4.09 -18.34 27.33
N GLN A 293 4.57 -18.83 28.46
CA GLN A 293 5.41 -18.05 29.37
C GLN A 293 6.71 -17.61 28.68
N ASP A 294 7.34 -18.50 27.91
CA ASP A 294 8.55 -18.20 27.15
C ASP A 294 8.30 -17.16 26.05
N ALA A 295 7.15 -17.24 25.37
CA ALA A 295 6.74 -16.22 24.39
C ALA A 295 6.53 -14.84 25.05
N LEU A 296 5.92 -14.79 26.24
CA LEU A 296 5.75 -13.55 27.02
C LEU A 296 7.11 -12.97 27.41
N LYS A 297 8.03 -13.79 27.92
CA LYS A 297 9.40 -13.37 28.28
C LYS A 297 10.16 -12.84 27.06
N ALA A 298 10.07 -13.52 25.93
CA ALA A 298 10.69 -13.09 24.67
C ALA A 298 10.15 -11.74 24.16
N SER A 299 8.91 -11.39 24.50
CA SER A 299 8.31 -10.09 24.19
C SER A 299 8.73 -8.95 25.14
N GLY A 300 9.55 -9.25 26.15
CA GLY A 300 10.07 -8.28 27.11
C GLY A 300 9.27 -8.15 28.41
N ILE A 301 8.29 -9.03 28.65
CA ILE A 301 7.59 -9.10 29.94
C ILE A 301 8.51 -9.75 30.98
N ALA A 302 8.56 -9.17 32.19
CA ALA A 302 9.40 -9.68 33.27
C ALA A 302 9.03 -11.13 33.66
N ASP A 303 10.04 -11.96 33.93
CA ASP A 303 9.89 -13.40 34.20
C ASP A 303 8.82 -13.72 35.25
N ALA A 304 8.84 -13.02 36.39
CA ALA A 304 7.89 -13.24 37.47
C ALA A 304 6.43 -12.93 37.06
N VAL A 305 6.23 -11.98 36.13
CA VAL A 305 4.89 -11.62 35.63
C VAL A 305 4.42 -12.63 34.58
N ALA A 306 5.33 -13.09 33.71
CA ALA A 306 5.04 -14.13 32.73
C ALA A 306 4.69 -15.47 33.41
N GLU A 307 5.41 -15.86 34.47
CA GLU A 307 5.17 -17.12 35.22
C GLU A 307 3.88 -17.10 36.05
N ALA A 308 3.38 -15.91 36.37
CA ALA A 308 2.10 -15.71 37.06
C ALA A 308 0.90 -15.65 36.09
N ALA A 309 1.14 -15.74 34.77
CA ALA A 309 0.08 -15.61 33.77
C ALA A 309 -0.95 -16.74 33.87
N THR A 310 -2.23 -16.38 33.80
CA THR A 310 -3.36 -17.33 33.86
C THR A 310 -4.21 -17.27 32.60
N VAL A 311 -4.84 -18.41 32.29
CA VAL A 311 -5.82 -18.50 31.20
C VAL A 311 -7.17 -18.02 31.74
N VAL A 312 -7.78 -17.09 31.01
CA VAL A 312 -9.08 -16.51 31.36
C VAL A 312 -10.04 -16.62 30.19
N LYS A 313 -11.34 -16.64 30.49
CA LYS A 313 -12.40 -16.42 29.51
C LYS A 313 -12.85 -14.96 29.61
N MET A 314 -12.79 -14.24 28.48
CA MET A 314 -13.11 -12.82 28.42
C MET A 314 -14.61 -12.59 28.40
N SER A 315 -15.04 -11.44 28.90
CA SER A 315 -16.42 -10.95 28.82
C SER A 315 -16.43 -9.44 28.65
N TYR A 316 -17.42 -8.93 27.92
CA TYR A 316 -17.52 -7.51 27.59
C TYR A 316 -18.92 -7.00 27.90
N THR A 317 -19.03 -6.00 28.76
CA THR A 317 -20.31 -5.41 29.15
C THR A 317 -20.48 -4.06 28.46
N ASP A 318 -21.62 -3.88 27.79
CA ASP A 318 -21.96 -2.63 27.12
C ASP A 318 -22.49 -1.56 28.10
N LYS A 319 -22.72 -0.33 27.63
CA LYS A 319 -23.26 0.77 28.48
C LYS A 319 -24.67 0.49 29.01
N ASN A 320 -25.37 -0.46 28.43
CA ASN A 320 -26.73 -0.82 28.81
C ASN A 320 -26.74 -1.99 29.82
N GLY A 321 -25.57 -2.49 30.25
CA GLY A 321 -25.41 -3.60 31.19
C GLY A 321 -25.52 -4.99 30.56
N LYS A 322 -25.56 -5.09 29.23
CA LYS A 322 -25.57 -6.39 28.54
C LYS A 322 -24.14 -6.91 28.42
N THR A 323 -23.88 -8.06 29.02
CA THR A 323 -22.61 -8.78 28.90
C THR A 323 -22.64 -9.77 27.72
N ILE A 324 -21.57 -9.78 26.93
CA ILE A 324 -21.31 -10.79 25.90
C ILE A 324 -20.04 -11.57 26.27
N ASP A 325 -20.08 -12.88 26.07
CA ASP A 325 -18.90 -13.73 26.21
C ASP A 325 -17.92 -13.44 25.06
N GLY A 326 -16.64 -13.29 25.39
CA GLY A 326 -15.54 -13.21 24.47
C GLY A 326 -14.85 -14.57 24.23
N GLY A 327 -13.69 -14.50 23.57
CA GLY A 327 -12.78 -15.63 23.45
C GLY A 327 -11.99 -15.92 24.73
N TYR A 328 -10.96 -16.74 24.60
CA TYR A 328 -9.99 -16.94 25.67
C TYR A 328 -8.91 -15.87 25.61
N GLY A 329 -8.31 -15.57 26.75
CA GLY A 329 -7.14 -14.72 26.84
C GLY A 329 -6.15 -15.24 27.87
N ILE A 330 -4.92 -14.73 27.79
CA ILE A 330 -3.91 -14.88 28.83
C ILE A 330 -3.84 -13.57 29.60
N LYS A 331 -4.17 -13.61 30.89
CA LYS A 331 -4.08 -12.46 31.78
C LYS A 331 -2.65 -12.34 32.32
N VAL A 332 -2.04 -11.18 32.11
CA VAL A 332 -0.66 -10.89 32.48
C VAL A 332 -0.64 -9.55 33.21
N GLY A 333 -0.62 -9.58 34.54
CA GLY A 333 -0.84 -8.38 35.33
C GLY A 333 -2.23 -7.78 35.07
N ASN A 334 -2.26 -6.59 34.45
CA ASN A 334 -3.49 -5.90 34.06
C ASN A 334 -3.83 -6.06 32.56
N ASP A 335 -2.91 -6.62 31.78
CA ASP A 335 -3.08 -6.77 30.35
C ASP A 335 -3.66 -8.13 29.99
N TYR A 336 -4.35 -8.19 28.86
CA TYR A 336 -4.95 -9.40 28.32
C TYR A 336 -4.41 -9.65 26.92
N TYR A 337 -3.91 -10.85 26.68
CA TYR A 337 -3.47 -11.30 25.36
C TYR A 337 -4.47 -12.29 24.78
N ALA A 338 -4.85 -12.13 23.51
CA ALA A 338 -5.79 -13.04 22.86
C ALA A 338 -5.18 -14.45 22.78
N ALA A 339 -6.00 -15.46 23.08
CA ALA A 339 -5.55 -16.85 23.13
C ALA A 339 -6.51 -17.79 22.39
N THR A 340 -5.95 -18.81 21.75
CA THR A 340 -6.70 -19.85 21.07
C THR A 340 -6.62 -21.15 21.85
N LYS A 341 -7.76 -21.81 22.02
CA LYS A 341 -7.81 -23.16 22.59
C LYS A 341 -7.55 -24.16 21.47
N GLU A 342 -6.45 -24.88 21.58
CA GLU A 342 -6.01 -25.88 20.62
C GLU A 342 -6.82 -27.17 20.74
N LYS A 343 -6.73 -28.02 19.70
CA LYS A 343 -7.45 -29.30 19.64
C LYS A 343 -7.04 -30.29 20.73
N ASP A 344 -5.80 -30.18 21.22
CA ASP A 344 -5.27 -30.97 22.33
C ASP A 344 -5.72 -30.44 23.70
N GLY A 345 -6.45 -29.32 23.73
CA GLY A 345 -6.94 -28.66 24.94
C GLY A 345 -5.97 -27.66 25.57
N SER A 346 -4.76 -27.50 25.01
CA SER A 346 -3.83 -26.45 25.40
C SER A 346 -4.30 -25.07 24.90
N TYR A 347 -3.69 -24.01 25.43
CA TYR A 347 -3.98 -22.63 25.02
C TYR A 347 -2.70 -22.01 24.46
N SER A 348 -2.78 -21.47 23.26
CA SER A 348 -1.71 -20.73 22.58
C SER A 348 -2.02 -19.23 22.58
N ILE A 349 -1.00 -18.39 22.71
CA ILE A 349 -1.17 -16.94 22.50
C ILE A 349 -1.23 -16.66 21.00
N ASN A 350 -2.20 -15.84 20.59
CA ASN A 350 -2.30 -15.36 19.22
C ASN A 350 -1.13 -14.41 18.93
N THR A 351 -0.52 -14.57 17.76
CA THR A 351 0.58 -13.72 17.30
C THR A 351 0.35 -13.25 15.88
N THR A 352 0.90 -12.09 15.56
CA THR A 352 0.86 -11.49 14.23
C THR A 352 2.26 -11.41 13.68
N SER A 353 2.46 -12.00 12.51
CA SER A 353 3.75 -12.04 11.82
C SER A 353 3.94 -10.79 10.97
N TYR A 354 5.12 -10.18 11.02
CA TYR A 354 5.46 -8.98 10.24
C TYR A 354 6.95 -8.98 9.86
N THR A 355 7.32 -8.15 8.87
CA THR A 355 8.73 -7.89 8.55
C THR A 355 9.14 -6.56 9.20
N ASP A 356 10.14 -6.60 10.08
CA ASP A 356 10.62 -5.41 10.77
C ASP A 356 11.37 -4.43 9.84
N LYS A 357 11.72 -3.26 10.37
CA LYS A 357 12.48 -2.21 9.67
C LYS A 357 13.86 -2.67 9.16
N ASP A 358 14.39 -3.74 9.73
CA ASP A 358 15.71 -4.32 9.39
C ASP A 358 15.57 -5.47 8.36
N GLY A 359 14.33 -5.83 7.98
CA GLY A 359 14.02 -6.85 6.98
C GLY A 359 13.85 -8.26 7.55
N ASN A 360 13.80 -8.43 8.87
CA ASN A 360 13.64 -9.73 9.52
C ASN A 360 12.17 -10.04 9.80
N THR A 361 11.76 -11.30 9.64
CA THR A 361 10.45 -11.77 10.08
C THR A 361 10.42 -11.87 11.60
N LYS A 362 9.47 -11.19 12.23
CA LYS A 362 9.20 -11.21 13.67
C LYS A 362 7.71 -11.44 13.91
N SER A 363 7.39 -11.85 15.13
CA SER A 363 6.01 -11.98 15.59
C SER A 363 5.79 -11.11 16.82
N ALA A 364 4.67 -10.38 16.84
CA ALA A 364 4.21 -9.65 18.01
C ALA A 364 3.03 -10.42 18.66
N LEU A 365 2.91 -10.32 19.98
CA LEU A 365 1.80 -10.92 20.72
C LEU A 365 0.54 -10.05 20.58
N ASN A 366 -0.61 -10.67 20.37
CA ASN A 366 -1.87 -9.96 20.16
C ASN A 366 -2.48 -9.60 21.52
N GLN A 367 -2.42 -8.33 21.87
CA GLN A 367 -3.04 -7.78 23.08
C GLN A 367 -4.49 -7.39 22.78
N LEU A 368 -5.41 -7.64 23.72
CA LEU A 368 -6.78 -7.13 23.65
C LEU A 368 -6.80 -5.68 24.12
N GLY A 369 -7.24 -4.78 23.24
CA GLY A 369 -7.23 -3.34 23.47
C GLY A 369 -8.02 -2.58 22.40
N GLY A 370 -7.42 -1.51 21.87
CA GLY A 370 -8.08 -0.60 20.94
C GLY A 370 -9.20 0.24 21.60
N ALA A 371 -9.92 1.01 20.79
CA ALA A 371 -10.98 1.92 21.25
C ALA A 371 -12.17 1.21 21.93
N ASP A 372 -12.43 -0.05 21.58
CA ASP A 372 -13.50 -0.87 22.15
C ASP A 372 -13.05 -1.74 23.34
N GLY A 373 -11.74 -1.93 23.53
CA GLY A 373 -11.16 -2.78 24.58
C GLY A 373 -11.13 -4.28 24.26
N LYS A 374 -11.61 -4.69 23.08
CA LYS A 374 -11.67 -6.09 22.62
C LYS A 374 -10.96 -6.33 21.28
N THR A 375 -10.42 -5.28 20.67
CA THR A 375 -9.69 -5.38 19.40
C THR A 375 -8.30 -5.94 19.65
N GLU A 376 -7.88 -6.90 18.83
CA GLU A 376 -6.49 -7.38 18.85
C GLU A 376 -5.54 -6.31 18.28
N VAL A 377 -4.65 -5.83 19.13
CA VAL A 377 -3.61 -4.86 18.80
C VAL A 377 -2.23 -5.44 19.08
N VAL A 378 -1.24 -4.96 18.35
CA VAL A 378 0.16 -5.38 18.48
C VAL A 378 1.05 -4.17 18.71
N SER A 379 2.03 -4.32 19.59
CA SER A 379 3.04 -3.30 19.85
C SER A 379 4.30 -3.60 19.05
N ILE A 380 4.67 -2.71 18.14
CA ILE A 380 5.86 -2.83 17.29
C ILE A 380 6.64 -1.52 17.38
N ASP A 381 7.90 -1.59 17.81
CA ASP A 381 8.79 -0.43 17.95
C ASP A 381 8.18 0.76 18.73
N GLY A 382 7.39 0.44 19.77
CA GLY A 382 6.75 1.43 20.65
C GLY A 382 5.47 2.07 20.11
N LYS A 383 4.97 1.61 18.96
CA LYS A 383 3.67 2.02 18.39
C LYS A 383 2.68 0.87 18.44
N THR A 384 1.40 1.19 18.55
CA THR A 384 0.32 0.19 18.63
C THR A 384 -0.46 0.16 17.32
N TYR A 385 -0.54 -1.02 16.70
CA TYR A 385 -1.23 -1.24 15.43
C TYR A 385 -2.36 -2.24 15.60
N ASN A 386 -3.38 -2.18 14.74
CA ASN A 386 -4.34 -3.29 14.65
C ASN A 386 -3.62 -4.53 14.13
N ALA A 387 -3.80 -5.68 14.80
CA ALA A 387 -3.20 -6.95 14.39
C ALA A 387 -3.52 -7.27 12.91
N SER A 388 -4.77 -7.04 12.50
CA SER A 388 -5.22 -7.25 11.11
C SER A 388 -4.55 -6.35 10.07
N LYS A 389 -4.07 -5.16 10.45
CA LYS A 389 -3.33 -4.25 9.55
C LYS A 389 -1.82 -4.57 9.54
N ALA A 390 -1.29 -5.06 10.65
CA ALA A 390 0.12 -5.41 10.79
C ALA A 390 0.45 -6.81 10.23
N GLU A 391 -0.54 -7.68 10.08
CA GLU A 391 -0.37 -9.04 9.55
C GLU A 391 0.26 -9.05 8.16
N GLY A 392 1.44 -9.65 8.06
CA GLY A 392 2.25 -9.71 6.84
C GLY A 392 2.83 -8.36 6.39
N HIS A 393 2.64 -7.28 7.15
CA HIS A 393 3.13 -5.96 6.78
C HIS A 393 4.66 -5.90 6.77
N ASN A 394 5.22 -5.15 5.83
CA ASN A 394 6.67 -5.02 5.66
C ASN A 394 7.14 -3.60 5.95
N PHE A 395 7.55 -3.35 7.19
CA PHE A 395 8.01 -2.04 7.65
C PHE A 395 9.33 -1.59 7.01
N LYS A 396 10.11 -2.51 6.41
CA LYS A 396 11.30 -2.16 5.62
C LYS A 396 10.96 -1.61 4.23
N ALA A 397 9.87 -2.09 3.62
CA ALA A 397 9.40 -1.66 2.31
C ALA A 397 8.41 -0.48 2.42
N GLN A 398 7.56 -0.50 3.44
CA GLN A 398 6.54 0.51 3.72
C GLN A 398 6.64 0.87 5.21
N PRO A 399 7.40 1.92 5.58
CA PRO A 399 7.59 2.30 6.98
C PRO A 399 6.32 2.80 7.67
N ASP A 400 5.41 3.36 6.89
CA ASP A 400 4.21 4.03 7.39
C ASP A 400 3.04 3.05 7.48
N LEU A 401 2.45 2.96 8.67
CA LEU A 401 1.20 2.23 8.92
C LEU A 401 0.40 3.01 9.97
N ALA A 402 -0.91 3.07 9.77
CA ALA A 402 -1.82 3.73 10.71
C ALA A 402 -1.84 3.01 12.07
N GLU A 403 -1.63 3.76 13.15
CA GLU A 403 -1.78 3.25 14.51
C GLU A 403 -3.25 2.89 14.82
N ALA A 404 -3.44 1.96 15.75
CA ALA A 404 -4.76 1.61 16.23
C ALA A 404 -5.41 2.81 16.93
N ALA A 405 -6.67 3.10 16.61
CA ALA A 405 -7.42 4.11 17.36
C ALA A 405 -7.59 3.66 18.82
N THR A 406 -7.16 4.49 19.76
CA THR A 406 -7.22 4.20 21.21
C THR A 406 -8.49 4.73 21.86
N THR A 407 -9.15 5.69 21.23
CA THR A 407 -10.34 6.38 21.74
C THR A 407 -11.30 6.73 20.60
N THR A 408 -12.55 7.02 20.95
CA THR A 408 -13.54 7.55 20.01
C THR A 408 -13.05 8.89 19.44
N THR A 409 -13.19 9.08 18.13
CA THR A 409 -12.80 10.32 17.47
C THR A 409 -13.70 11.48 17.88
N GLU A 410 -13.09 12.57 18.36
CA GLU A 410 -13.79 13.83 18.57
C GLU A 410 -14.08 14.54 17.24
N ASN A 411 -15.28 15.13 17.12
CA ASN A 411 -15.75 15.86 15.95
C ASN A 411 -15.51 15.12 14.61
N PRO A 412 -16.00 13.87 14.45
CA PRO A 412 -15.70 13.05 13.27
C PRO A 412 -16.16 13.69 11.95
N LEU A 413 -17.29 14.41 11.97
CA LEU A 413 -17.79 15.12 10.78
C LEU A 413 -16.84 16.21 10.31
N GLN A 414 -16.19 16.94 11.23
CA GLN A 414 -15.23 17.98 10.87
C GLN A 414 -14.01 17.39 10.17
N LYS A 415 -13.51 16.23 10.64
CA LYS A 415 -12.38 15.53 9.99
C LYS A 415 -12.76 15.03 8.60
N ILE A 416 -13.96 14.45 8.44
CA ILE A 416 -14.45 13.96 7.16
C ILE A 416 -14.70 15.10 6.17
N ASP A 417 -15.27 16.23 6.63
CA ASP A 417 -15.48 17.41 5.80
C ASP A 417 -14.15 18.04 5.35
N ALA A 418 -13.11 18.00 6.20
CA ALA A 418 -11.76 18.41 5.81
C ALA A 418 -11.17 17.49 4.73
N ALA A 419 -11.34 16.18 4.85
CA ALA A 419 -10.92 15.20 3.85
C ALA A 419 -11.64 15.39 2.50
N LEU A 420 -12.97 15.60 2.53
CA LEU A 420 -13.76 15.93 1.34
C LEU A 420 -13.25 17.20 0.66
N ALA A 421 -12.98 18.26 1.44
CA ALA A 421 -12.45 19.51 0.89
C ALA A 421 -11.08 19.34 0.21
N GLN A 422 -10.20 18.49 0.75
CA GLN A 422 -8.92 18.17 0.11
C GLN A 422 -9.12 17.45 -1.23
N VAL A 423 -10.00 16.45 -1.28
CA VAL A 423 -10.32 15.71 -2.52
C VAL A 423 -10.94 16.64 -3.56
N ASP A 424 -11.89 17.49 -3.16
CA ASP A 424 -12.57 18.41 -4.08
C ASP A 424 -11.63 19.49 -4.63
N THR A 425 -10.67 19.96 -3.82
CA THR A 425 -9.63 20.90 -4.28
C THR A 425 -8.76 20.26 -5.36
N LEU A 426 -8.27 19.04 -5.13
CA LEU A 426 -7.46 18.34 -6.12
C LEU A 426 -8.22 18.07 -7.43
N ARG A 427 -9.51 17.72 -7.35
CA ARG A 427 -10.37 17.56 -8.53
C ARG A 427 -10.53 18.87 -9.29
N SER A 428 -10.76 19.98 -8.58
CA SER A 428 -10.83 21.31 -9.18
C SER A 428 -9.53 21.66 -9.93
N ASP A 429 -8.38 21.37 -9.33
CA ASP A 429 -7.07 21.63 -9.93
C ASP A 429 -6.85 20.77 -11.20
N LEU A 430 -7.21 19.49 -11.16
CA LEU A 430 -7.14 18.61 -12.33
C LEU A 430 -8.08 19.08 -13.45
N GLY A 431 -9.29 19.54 -13.13
CA GLY A 431 -10.21 20.13 -14.09
C GLY A 431 -9.65 21.40 -14.75
N ALA A 432 -8.99 22.27 -13.97
CA ALA A 432 -8.31 23.45 -14.50
C ALA A 432 -7.16 23.07 -15.45
N VAL A 433 -6.38 22.06 -15.10
CA VAL A 433 -5.28 21.55 -15.94
C VAL A 433 -5.81 20.94 -17.25
N GLN A 434 -6.93 20.21 -17.23
CA GLN A 434 -7.58 19.73 -18.46
C GLN A 434 -7.95 20.87 -19.41
N ASN A 435 -8.47 21.99 -18.88
CA ASN A 435 -8.78 23.18 -19.68
C ASN A 435 -7.53 23.82 -20.30
N ARG A 436 -6.40 23.81 -19.58
CA ARG A 436 -5.11 24.29 -20.09
C ARG A 436 -4.61 23.40 -21.23
N PHE A 437 -4.67 22.09 -21.10
CA PHE A 437 -4.31 21.16 -22.19
C PHE A 437 -5.20 21.32 -23.42
N ASN A 438 -6.52 21.43 -23.25
CA ASN A 438 -7.44 21.68 -24.36
C ASN A 438 -7.15 23.00 -25.12
N SER A 439 -6.79 24.04 -24.36
CA SER A 439 -6.38 25.33 -24.94
C SER A 439 -5.06 25.19 -25.71
N ALA A 440 -4.08 24.47 -25.15
CA ALA A 440 -2.83 24.19 -25.83
C ALA A 440 -3.05 23.41 -27.13
N ILE A 441 -3.84 22.33 -27.12
CA ILE A 441 -4.16 21.52 -28.30
C ILE A 441 -4.76 22.36 -29.41
N THR A 442 -5.70 23.25 -29.09
CA THR A 442 -6.34 24.14 -30.06
C THR A 442 -5.33 25.12 -30.69
N ASN A 443 -4.46 25.72 -29.86
CA ASN A 443 -3.41 26.62 -30.33
C ASN A 443 -2.36 25.90 -31.19
N LEU A 444 -1.96 24.69 -30.80
CA LEU A 444 -1.05 23.83 -31.56
C LEU A 444 -1.66 23.49 -32.92
N GLY A 445 -2.94 23.11 -32.96
CA GLY A 445 -3.65 22.81 -34.21
C GLY A 445 -3.67 23.99 -35.19
N ASN A 446 -3.98 25.20 -34.70
CA ASN A 446 -3.93 26.42 -35.50
C ASN A 446 -2.52 26.72 -36.03
N THR A 447 -1.51 26.54 -35.19
CA THR A 447 -0.10 26.78 -35.55
C THR A 447 0.37 25.77 -36.60
N VAL A 448 0.04 24.48 -36.44
CA VAL A 448 0.33 23.43 -37.42
C VAL A 448 -0.32 23.73 -38.77
N ASN A 449 -1.59 24.16 -38.80
CA ASN A 449 -2.28 24.52 -40.04
C ASN A 449 -1.64 25.70 -40.76
N ASN A 450 -1.27 26.74 -40.02
CA ASN A 450 -0.60 27.93 -40.56
C ASN A 450 0.80 27.59 -41.09
N LEU A 451 1.60 26.82 -40.34
CA LEU A 451 2.93 26.39 -40.77
C LEU A 451 2.87 25.44 -41.97
N THR A 452 1.88 24.55 -42.02
CA THR A 452 1.67 23.65 -43.16
C THR A 452 1.32 24.45 -44.41
N SER A 453 0.45 25.44 -44.29
CA SER A 453 0.10 26.36 -45.39
C SER A 453 1.30 27.20 -45.84
N ALA A 454 2.12 27.68 -44.91
CA ALA A 454 3.34 28.42 -45.22
C ALA A 454 4.39 27.55 -45.92
N ARG A 455 4.58 26.30 -45.45
CA ARG A 455 5.46 25.32 -46.09
C ARG A 455 4.99 24.96 -47.49
N SER A 456 3.69 24.72 -47.67
CA SER A 456 3.08 24.44 -48.98
C SER A 456 3.37 25.54 -50.00
N ARG A 457 3.25 26.83 -49.63
CA ARG A 457 3.61 27.95 -50.54
C ARG A 457 5.10 27.99 -50.94
N ILE A 458 5.98 27.40 -50.13
CA ILE A 458 7.42 27.37 -50.38
C ILE A 458 7.78 26.14 -51.22
N GLU A 459 7.32 24.97 -50.81
CA GLU A 459 7.72 23.70 -51.40
C GLU A 459 6.80 23.22 -52.51
N ASP A 460 5.50 23.47 -52.48
CA ASP A 460 4.58 22.88 -53.45
C ASP A 460 4.69 23.57 -54.81
N SER A 461 4.62 22.77 -55.87
CA SER A 461 4.61 23.27 -57.25
C SER A 461 3.19 23.56 -57.74
N ASP A 462 3.03 24.63 -58.51
CA ASP A 462 1.80 24.87 -59.25
C ASP A 462 1.81 24.01 -60.53
N TYR A 463 0.99 22.96 -60.53
CA TYR A 463 0.87 22.00 -61.61
C TYR A 463 0.56 22.67 -62.96
N ALA A 464 -0.28 23.71 -62.99
CA ALA A 464 -0.65 24.38 -64.24
C ALA A 464 0.56 25.07 -64.88
N THR A 465 1.40 25.70 -64.06
CA THR A 465 2.63 26.35 -64.49
C THR A 465 3.67 25.32 -64.93
N GLU A 466 3.87 24.24 -64.18
CA GLU A 466 4.89 23.23 -64.52
C GLU A 466 4.51 22.38 -65.74
N VAL A 467 3.22 22.07 -65.96
CA VAL A 467 2.77 21.43 -67.21
C VAL A 467 3.00 22.34 -68.42
N SER A 468 2.76 23.64 -68.26
CA SER A 468 3.02 24.62 -69.32
C SER A 468 4.51 24.70 -69.66
N ASN A 469 5.39 24.67 -68.64
CA ASN A 469 6.83 24.64 -68.81
C ASN A 469 7.31 23.33 -69.46
N MET A 470 6.77 22.19 -69.02
CA MET A 470 7.06 20.87 -69.61
C MET A 470 6.68 20.84 -71.09
N SER A 471 5.45 21.27 -71.42
CA SER A 471 4.96 21.31 -72.80
C SER A 471 5.83 22.23 -73.67
N ARG A 472 6.18 23.42 -73.17
CA ARG A 472 7.10 24.34 -73.85
C ARG A 472 8.47 23.69 -74.09
N ALA A 473 9.05 23.05 -73.08
CA ALA A 473 10.36 22.40 -73.19
C ALA A 473 10.33 21.21 -74.16
N GLN A 474 9.23 20.46 -74.20
CA GLN A 474 9.01 19.36 -75.14
C GLN A 474 8.90 19.86 -76.59
N ILE A 475 8.15 20.95 -76.82
CA ILE A 475 8.08 21.61 -78.14
C ILE A 475 9.45 22.12 -78.57
N LEU A 476 10.20 22.77 -77.66
CA LEU A 476 11.56 23.26 -77.94
C LEU A 476 12.54 22.12 -78.21
N GLN A 477 12.39 20.97 -77.55
CA GLN A 477 13.20 19.78 -77.82
C GLN A 477 12.92 19.23 -79.22
N GLN A 478 11.65 19.11 -79.62
CA GLN A 478 11.26 18.66 -80.96
C GLN A 478 11.70 19.63 -82.07
N ALA A 479 11.55 20.94 -81.83
CA ALA A 479 12.05 21.96 -82.76
C ALA A 479 13.58 21.95 -82.82
N GLY A 480 14.26 21.80 -81.68
CA GLY A 480 15.71 21.76 -81.58
C GLY A 480 16.33 20.56 -82.28
N THR A 481 15.72 19.37 -82.22
CA THR A 481 16.19 18.19 -82.96
C THR A 481 16.01 18.36 -84.47
N SER A 482 14.91 18.97 -84.91
CA SER A 482 14.65 19.29 -86.33
C SER A 482 15.68 20.31 -86.86
N VAL A 483 15.92 21.40 -86.12
CA VAL A 483 16.92 22.42 -86.48
C VAL A 483 18.34 21.87 -86.40
N LEU A 484 18.65 20.97 -85.46
CA LEU A 484 19.96 20.31 -85.37
C LEU A 484 20.21 19.41 -86.59
N ALA A 485 19.19 18.64 -87.02
CA ALA A 485 19.27 17.85 -88.24
C ALA A 485 19.53 18.74 -89.47
N GLN A 486 18.86 19.89 -89.56
CA GLN A 486 19.09 20.87 -90.62
C GLN A 486 20.48 21.51 -90.54
N ALA A 487 20.94 21.90 -89.35
CA ALA A 487 22.26 22.48 -89.11
C ALA A 487 23.40 21.51 -89.44
N ASN A 488 23.18 20.20 -89.30
CA ASN A 488 24.13 19.15 -89.70
C ASN A 488 24.18 18.93 -91.22
N GLN A 489 23.09 19.22 -91.95
CA GLN A 489 23.03 19.10 -93.41
C GLN A 489 23.62 20.31 -94.15
N VAL A 490 23.63 21.50 -93.53
CA VAL A 490 24.15 22.74 -94.17
C VAL A 490 25.59 22.59 -94.70
N PRO A 491 26.57 22.07 -93.95
CA PRO A 491 27.92 21.87 -94.47
C PRO A 491 27.99 20.80 -95.57
N GLN A 492 27.14 19.75 -95.49
CA GLN A 492 27.13 18.63 -96.43
C GLN A 492 26.56 19.03 -97.79
N ASN A 493 25.47 19.80 -97.81
CA ASN A 493 24.88 20.32 -99.05
C ASN A 493 25.83 21.30 -99.76
N VAL A 494 26.57 22.13 -99.01
CA VAL A 494 27.59 23.03 -99.58
C VAL A 494 28.78 22.24 -100.14
N LEU A 495 29.22 21.18 -99.45
CA LEU A 495 30.26 20.28 -99.95
C LEU A 495 29.84 19.48 -101.18
N SER A 496 28.58 19.08 -101.31
CA SER A 496 28.08 18.36 -102.49
C SER A 496 27.86 19.26 -103.71
N LEU A 497 27.62 20.57 -103.49
CA LEU A 497 27.41 21.57 -104.55
C LEU A 497 28.72 22.15 -105.10
N LEU A 498 29.83 22.05 -104.35
CA LEU A 498 31.15 22.59 -104.73
C LEU A 498 32.17 21.53 -105.15
N ARG A 499 31.78 20.24 -105.16
CA ARG A 499 32.64 19.13 -105.61
C ARG A 499 32.35 18.71 -107.05
#